data_AF-A0A1D8KBF2-F1
#
_entry.id   AF-A0A1D8KBF2-F1
#
_cell.length_a   1.000
_cell.length_b   1.000
_cell.length_c   1.000
_cell.angle_alpha   90.00
_cell.angle_beta   90.00
_cell.angle_gamma   90.00
#
_symmetry.space_group_name_H-M   'P 1'
#
loop_
_entity.id
_entity.type
_entity.pdbx_description
1 polymer ?
#
loop_
_entity_poly.entity_id
_entity_poly.type
_entity_poly.pdbx_seq_one_letter_code
_entity_poly.pdbx_strand_id
1 'polypeptide(L)'
;MSAFLVRRDADGILHLQGELVARDLPGFLECLAAELQADVMGNITLDLAELDLLDATAVIGLLERLRGLADSGRTVVVRHAPQNLAHSLYRVGALSHPGLQLVEPREEEPYG
;
A
#
# COMPACT_ATOMS: atom_id res chain seq x y z
N MET A 1 -10.61 10.34 -16.01
CA MET A 1 -10.22 8.92 -15.85
C MET A 1 -9.26 8.87 -14.69
N SER A 2 -9.53 8.05 -13.68
CA SER A 2 -8.63 7.92 -12.54
C SER A 2 -7.36 7.20 -13.01
N ALA A 3 -6.19 7.68 -12.59
CA ALA A 3 -4.90 7.14 -13.00
C ALA A 3 -4.48 5.89 -12.18
N PHE A 4 -5.39 5.31 -11.40
CA PHE A 4 -5.13 4.21 -10.49
C PHE A 4 -6.18 3.10 -10.60
N LEU A 5 -5.82 1.90 -10.16
CA LEU A 5 -6.69 0.74 -10.02
C LEU A 5 -6.40 0.00 -8.70
N VAL A 6 -7.47 -0.46 -8.06
CA VAL A 6 -7.41 -1.41 -6.95
C VAL A 6 -8.18 -2.64 -7.39
N ARG A 7 -7.55 -3.82 -7.36
CA ARG A 7 -8.20 -5.06 -7.78
C ARG A 7 -7.77 -6.23 -6.93
N ARG A 8 -8.71 -7.08 -6.55
CA ARG A 8 -8.43 -8.39 -5.96
C ARG A 8 -8.26 -9.47 -7.02
N ASP A 9 -7.31 -10.38 -6.84
CA ASP A 9 -7.19 -11.59 -7.66
C ASP A 9 -7.87 -12.82 -7.02
N ALA A 10 -7.75 -13.97 -7.68
CA ALA A 10 -8.34 -15.23 -7.22
C ALA A 10 -7.69 -15.77 -5.93
N ASP A 11 -6.45 -15.38 -5.65
CA ASP A 11 -5.70 -15.77 -4.46
C ASP A 11 -5.96 -14.81 -3.28
N GLY A 12 -6.78 -13.78 -3.51
CA GLY A 12 -7.16 -12.79 -2.51
C GLY A 12 -6.17 -11.65 -2.33
N ILE A 13 -5.13 -11.55 -3.17
CA ILE A 13 -4.15 -10.46 -3.13
C ILE A 13 -4.76 -9.20 -3.73
N LEU A 14 -4.59 -8.07 -3.05
CA LEU A 14 -4.99 -6.76 -3.56
C LEU A 14 -3.85 -6.11 -4.33
N HIS A 15 -4.05 -5.96 -5.62
CA HIS A 15 -3.14 -5.27 -6.53
C HIS A 15 -3.48 -3.79 -6.57
N LEU A 16 -2.52 -2.96 -6.20
CA LEU A 16 -2.58 -1.50 -6.29
C LEU A 16 -1.74 -1.09 -7.49
N GLN A 17 -2.34 -0.36 -8.43
CA GLN A 17 -1.71 -0.05 -9.72
C GLN A 17 -1.95 1.41 -10.12
N GLY A 18 -1.05 1.94 -10.93
CA GLY A 18 -1.13 3.26 -11.54
C GLY A 18 -0.42 4.36 -10.75
N GLU A 19 -0.71 5.61 -11.08
CA GLU A 19 -0.07 6.79 -10.49
C GLU A 19 -0.96 7.43 -9.44
N LEU A 20 -0.40 7.66 -8.25
CA LEU A 20 -1.09 8.28 -7.14
C LEU A 20 -0.43 9.60 -6.74
N VAL A 21 -1.25 10.66 -6.75
CA VAL A 21 -0.93 12.00 -6.24
C VAL A 21 -1.96 12.40 -5.17
N ALA A 22 -1.68 13.49 -4.47
CA ALA A 22 -2.53 14.06 -3.43
C ALA A 22 -4.01 14.21 -3.83
N ARG A 23 -4.29 14.65 -5.07
CA ARG A 23 -5.67 14.88 -5.54
C ARG A 23 -6.48 13.58 -5.69
N ASP A 24 -5.80 12.48 -5.99
CA ASP A 24 -6.39 11.17 -6.31
C ASP A 24 -6.50 10.28 -5.07
N LEU A 25 -5.76 10.62 -4.00
CA LEU A 25 -5.68 9.87 -2.74
C LEU A 25 -7.06 9.57 -2.09
N PRO A 26 -8.01 10.50 -1.95
CA PRO A 26 -9.30 10.19 -1.33
C PRO A 26 -10.04 9.07 -2.08
N GLY A 27 -10.13 9.18 -3.41
CA GLY A 27 -10.81 8.17 -4.24
C GLY A 27 -10.08 6.83 -4.22
N PHE A 28 -8.74 6.84 -4.21
CA PHE A 28 -7.95 5.62 -4.06
C PHE A 28 -8.23 4.91 -2.74
N LEU A 29 -8.27 5.65 -1.63
CA LEU A 29 -8.54 5.08 -0.30
C LEU A 29 -9.97 4.54 -0.19
N GLU A 30 -10.94 5.17 -0.84
CA GLU A 30 -12.32 4.67 -0.94
C GLU A 30 -12.39 3.34 -1.72
N CYS A 31 -11.73 3.25 -2.88
CA CYS A 31 -11.64 2.01 -3.64
C CYS A 31 -10.97 0.89 -2.84
N LEU A 32 -9.85 1.19 -2.17
CA LEU A 32 -9.17 0.24 -1.29
C LEU A 32 -10.08 -0.21 -0.14
N ALA A 33 -10.82 0.71 0.48
CA ALA A 33 -11.74 0.37 1.57
C ALA A 33 -12.88 -0.56 1.09
N ALA A 34 -13.43 -0.33 -0.10
CA ALA A 34 -14.46 -1.19 -0.67
C ALA A 34 -13.97 -2.63 -0.88
N GLU A 35 -12.77 -2.79 -1.43
CA GLU A 35 -12.14 -4.11 -1.63
C GLU A 35 -11.81 -4.81 -0.30
N LEU A 36 -11.47 -4.05 0.74
CA LEU A 36 -11.18 -4.59 2.08
C LEU A 36 -12.44 -5.00 2.86
N GLN A 37 -13.60 -4.40 2.57
CA GLN A 37 -14.87 -4.77 3.18
C GLN A 37 -15.38 -6.14 2.70
N ALA A 38 -15.00 -6.55 1.48
CA ALA A 38 -15.29 -7.88 0.98
C ALA A 38 -14.52 -9.00 1.73
N ASP A 39 -13.56 -8.63 2.58
CA ASP A 39 -12.66 -9.56 3.26
C ASP A 39 -12.96 -9.65 4.76
N VAL A 40 -13.44 -10.83 5.17
CA VAL A 40 -13.96 -11.10 6.52
C VAL A 40 -12.86 -11.59 7.48
N MET A 41 -11.65 -11.95 7.02
CA MET A 41 -10.64 -12.59 7.88
C MET A 41 -9.20 -12.03 7.77
N GLY A 42 -8.75 -11.41 8.86
CA GLY A 42 -7.40 -11.49 9.45
C GLY A 42 -6.21 -10.89 8.71
N ASN A 43 -5.92 -11.36 7.50
CA ASN A 43 -4.65 -11.11 6.82
C ASN A 43 -4.91 -10.47 5.46
N ILE A 44 -4.23 -9.35 5.20
CA ILE A 44 -4.31 -8.61 3.95
C ILE A 44 -2.95 -8.66 3.29
N THR A 45 -2.89 -9.07 2.02
CA THR A 45 -1.70 -8.91 1.20
C THR A 45 -1.97 -7.84 0.14
N LEU A 46 -1.14 -6.81 0.12
CA LEU A 46 -1.14 -5.74 -0.86
C LEU A 46 0.09 -5.88 -1.75
N ASP A 47 -0.11 -5.96 -3.06
CA ASP A 47 0.97 -5.91 -4.05
C ASP A 47 0.98 -4.54 -4.72
N LEU A 48 2.12 -3.85 -4.62
CA LEU A 48 2.32 -2.48 -5.09
C LEU A 48 3.29 -2.41 -6.28
N ALA A 49 3.56 -3.54 -6.96
CA ALA A 49 4.54 -3.61 -8.04
C ALA A 49 4.32 -2.54 -9.13
N GLU A 50 3.06 -2.25 -9.46
CA GLU A 50 2.66 -1.30 -10.51
C GLU A 50 2.11 0.02 -9.95
N LEU A 51 2.27 0.30 -8.64
CA LEU A 51 1.84 1.56 -8.04
C LEU A 51 2.99 2.55 -7.99
N ASP A 52 2.78 3.77 -8.47
CA ASP A 52 3.73 4.86 -8.33
C ASP A 52 3.16 5.99 -7.48
N LEU A 53 3.88 6.35 -6.42
CA LEU A 53 3.52 7.42 -5.50
C LEU A 53 4.30 8.67 -5.89
N LEU A 54 3.64 9.63 -6.53
CA LEU A 54 4.32 10.74 -7.20
C LEU A 54 4.57 11.95 -6.29
N ASP A 55 3.96 12.00 -5.11
CA ASP A 55 4.19 13.06 -4.13
C ASP A 55 4.19 12.56 -2.67
N ALA A 56 4.70 13.39 -1.77
CA ALA A 56 4.81 13.05 -0.35
C ALA A 56 3.44 12.83 0.32
N THR A 57 2.39 13.51 -0.16
CA THR A 57 1.04 13.36 0.40
C THR A 57 0.48 11.99 0.09
N ALA A 58 0.68 11.48 -1.14
CA ALA A 58 0.30 10.12 -1.51
C ALA A 58 1.05 9.06 -0.68
N VAL A 59 2.36 9.26 -0.45
CA VAL A 59 3.17 8.36 0.39
C VAL A 59 2.66 8.35 1.84
N ILE A 60 2.48 9.53 2.44
CA ILE A 60 2.01 9.64 3.84
C ILE A 60 0.59 9.08 3.96
N GLY A 61 -0.29 9.40 3.03
CA GLY A 61 -1.67 8.91 3.03
C GLY A 61 -1.76 7.38 2.98
N LEU A 62 -0.97 6.75 2.10
CA LEU A 62 -0.92 5.29 2.04
C LEU A 62 -0.28 4.69 3.29
N LEU A 63 0.82 5.28 3.80
CA LEU A 63 1.46 4.83 5.03
C LEU A 63 0.49 4.87 6.23
N GLU A 64 -0.22 5.97 6.43
CA GLU A 64 -1.20 6.11 7.52
C GLU A 64 -2.35 5.11 7.36
N ARG A 65 -2.77 4.84 6.12
CA ARG A 65 -3.76 3.79 5.86
C ARG A 65 -3.26 2.41 6.26
N LEU A 66 -2.03 2.04 5.91
CA LEU A 66 -1.42 0.75 6.26
C LEU A 66 -1.31 0.60 7.78
N ARG A 67 -0.88 1.66 8.48
CA ARG A 67 -0.82 1.70 9.94
C ARG A 67 -2.20 1.51 10.55
N GLY A 68 -3.20 2.26 10.09
CA GLY A 68 -4.57 2.13 10.60
C GLY A 68 -5.16 0.73 10.39
N LEU A 69 -4.80 0.04 9.31
CA LEU A 69 -5.17 -1.36 9.10
C LEU A 69 -4.49 -2.29 10.10
N ALA A 70 -3.19 -2.13 10.33
CA ALA A 70 -2.45 -2.93 11.31
C ALA A 70 -2.95 -2.67 12.75
N ASP A 71 -3.20 -1.41 13.10
CA ASP A 71 -3.74 -0.99 14.40
C ASP A 71 -5.16 -1.53 14.64
N SER A 72 -5.91 -1.83 13.58
CA SER A 72 -7.22 -2.50 13.69
C SER A 72 -7.14 -4.00 14.04
N GLY A 73 -5.93 -4.52 14.27
CA GLY A 73 -5.67 -5.92 14.61
C GLY A 73 -5.54 -6.85 13.39
N ARG A 74 -5.47 -6.29 12.17
CA ARG A 74 -5.21 -7.06 10.95
C ARG A 74 -3.71 -7.25 10.74
N THR A 75 -3.32 -8.35 10.11
CA THR A 75 -1.95 -8.53 9.60
C THR A 75 -1.90 -8.00 8.17
N VAL A 76 -1.06 -7.02 7.91
CA VAL A 76 -0.89 -6.38 6.61
C VAL A 76 0.49 -6.74 6.06
N VAL A 77 0.51 -7.45 4.93
CA VAL A 77 1.72 -7.77 4.17
C VAL A 77 1.77 -6.86 2.96
N VAL A 78 2.78 -6.03 2.87
CA VAL A 78 3.03 -5.13 1.75
C VAL A 78 4.14 -5.74 0.89
N ARG A 79 3.85 -6.04 -0.37
CA ARG A 79 4.79 -6.58 -1.35
C ARG A 79 5.14 -5.52 -2.39
N HIS A 80 6.38 -5.57 -2.90
CA HIS A 80 6.82 -4.73 -4.01
C HIS A 80 6.51 -3.25 -3.80
N ALA A 81 6.69 -2.76 -2.56
CA ALA A 81 6.48 -1.35 -2.27
C ALA A 81 7.45 -0.46 -3.06
N PRO A 82 6.99 0.69 -3.58
CA PRO A 82 7.86 1.74 -4.08
C PRO A 82 8.89 2.17 -3.03
N GLN A 83 10.10 2.51 -3.45
CA GLN A 83 11.20 2.86 -2.54
C GLN A 83 10.86 4.03 -1.61
N ASN A 84 10.16 5.05 -2.10
CA ASN A 84 9.73 6.18 -1.27
C ASN A 84 8.79 5.77 -0.12
N LEU A 85 7.90 4.79 -0.34
CA LEU A 85 7.07 4.20 0.71
C LEU A 85 7.89 3.30 1.63
N ALA A 86 8.71 2.40 1.08
CA ALA A 86 9.57 1.51 1.86
C ALA A 86 10.48 2.30 2.82
N HIS A 87 11.18 3.31 2.30
CA HIS A 87 11.99 4.22 3.11
C HIS A 87 11.17 4.94 4.19
N SER A 88 9.94 5.36 3.88
CA SER A 88 9.09 6.03 4.87
C SER A 88 8.67 5.07 5.99
N LEU A 89 8.30 3.83 5.66
CA LEU A 89 7.95 2.78 6.61
C LEU A 89 9.12 2.47 7.57
N TYR A 90 10.36 2.35 7.04
CA TYR A 90 11.55 2.19 7.88
C TYR A 90 11.82 3.41 8.75
N ARG A 91 11.82 4.60 8.15
CA ARG A 91 12.20 5.86 8.81
C ARG A 91 11.32 6.17 10.02
N VAL A 92 10.02 5.89 9.94
CA VAL A 92 9.07 6.15 11.04
C VAL A 92 8.93 4.96 11.99
N GLY A 93 9.65 3.86 11.76
CA GLY A 93 9.59 2.66 12.59
C GLY A 93 8.27 1.88 12.47
N ALA A 94 7.51 2.06 11.38
CA ALA A 94 6.22 1.40 11.19
C ALA A 94 6.34 -0.14 11.15
N LEU A 95 7.48 -0.65 10.65
CA LEU A 95 7.75 -2.08 10.56
C LEU A 95 8.08 -2.73 11.92
N SER A 96 8.19 -1.95 12.99
CA SER A 96 8.24 -2.48 14.37
C SER A 96 6.85 -2.95 14.84
N HIS A 97 5.78 -2.58 14.13
CA HIS A 97 4.43 -3.03 14.46
C HIS A 97 4.23 -4.48 13.99
N PRO A 98 3.82 -5.43 14.86
CA PRO A 98 3.75 -6.85 14.50
C PRO A 98 2.73 -7.17 13.41
N GLY A 99 1.70 -6.33 13.28
CA GLY A 99 0.67 -6.46 12.24
C GLY A 99 1.05 -5.83 10.90
N LEU A 100 2.27 -5.31 10.70
CA LEU A 100 2.69 -4.72 9.43
C LEU A 100 4.03 -5.29 8.99
N GLN A 101 4.04 -5.89 7.80
CA GLN A 101 5.22 -6.53 7.21
C GLN A 101 5.49 -5.94 5.83
N LEU A 102 6.76 -5.71 5.53
CA LEU A 102 7.24 -5.32 4.20
C LEU A 102 8.05 -6.47 3.62
N VAL A 103 7.69 -6.89 2.42
CA VAL A 103 8.29 -8.02 1.69
C VAL A 103 8.73 -7.51 0.32
N GLU A 104 9.98 -7.80 -0.06
CA GLU A 104 10.50 -7.56 -1.41
C GLU A 104 10.19 -6.14 -1.94
N PRO A 105 10.60 -5.04 -1.24
CA PRO A 105 10.42 -3.70 -1.79
C PRO A 105 11.12 -3.58 -3.15
N ARG A 106 10.56 -2.82 -4.09
CA ARG A 106 11.12 -2.69 -5.46
C ARG A 106 12.52 -2.13 -5.37
N GLU A 107 13.52 -2.79 -5.92
CA GLU A 107 14.86 -2.21 -6.04
C GLU A 107 14.84 -1.04 -7.04
N GLU A 108 15.39 0.11 -6.68
CA GLU A 108 15.68 1.15 -7.68
C GLU A 108 16.92 0.71 -8.46
N GLU A 109 16.84 0.64 -9.79
CA GLU A 109 18.05 0.50 -10.61
C GLU A 109 18.97 1.68 -10.29
N PRO A 110 20.22 1.45 -9.84
CA PRO A 110 21.17 2.53 -9.68
C PRO A 110 21.47 3.09 -11.06
N TYR A 111 20.92 4.28 -11.35
CA TYR A 111 21.17 5.12 -12.52
C TYR A 111 22.23 4.56 -13.50
N GLY A 112 21.76 3.92 -14.57
CA GLY A 112 22.55 3.75 -15.79
C GLY A 112 22.66 5.05 -16.57
#